data_AF-A0A6B0WBX5-F1
#
_entry.id   AF-A0A6B0WBX5-F1
#
_cell.length_a   1.000
_cell.length_b   1.000
_cell.length_c   1.000
_cell.angle_alpha   90.00
_cell.angle_beta   90.00
_cell.angle_gamma   90.00
#
_symmetry.space_group_name_H-M   'P 1'
#
loop_
_entity.id
_entity.type
_entity.pdbx_description
1 polymer ?
#
loop_
_entity_poly.entity_id
_entity_poly.type
_entity_poly.pdbx_seq_one_letter_code
_entity_poly.pdbx_strand_id
1 'polypeptide(L)'
;MVITLTDLIANRTLAPGMAALLAAAVEERRSLLVVAIPRNAGKTTLMTAAFEERPDAVPLHMLGRRHGESLGIPEEGAPPGYLSMSEIAPKPVTDSYLWGADVRR
;
A
#
# COMPACT_ATOMS: atom_id res chain seq x y z
N MET A 1 7.95 14.00 6.81
CA MET A 1 8.78 12.93 7.39
C MET A 1 8.09 11.61 7.08
N VAL A 2 8.76 10.70 6.40
CA VAL A 2 8.22 9.36 6.11
C VAL A 2 8.47 8.48 7.33
N ILE A 3 7.47 7.70 7.75
CA ILE A 3 7.60 6.74 8.86
C ILE A 3 8.13 5.43 8.29
N THR A 4 9.20 4.90 8.88
CA THR A 4 9.85 3.62 8.51
C THR A 4 9.47 2.49 9.45
N LEU A 5 9.83 1.24 9.12
CA LEU A 5 9.66 0.13 10.06
C LEU A 5 10.49 0.32 11.34
N THR A 6 11.67 0.95 11.24
CA THR A 6 12.51 1.27 12.41
C THR A 6 11.81 2.24 13.36
N ASP A 7 11.10 3.24 12.84
CA ASP A 7 10.29 4.16 13.66
C ASP A 7 9.16 3.44 14.39
N LEU A 8 8.54 2.45 13.73
CA LEU A 8 7.49 1.62 14.32
C LEU A 8 8.01 0.63 15.38
N ILE A 9 9.28 0.24 15.31
CA ILE A 9 9.94 -0.49 16.41
C ILE A 9 10.21 0.47 17.57
N ALA A 10 10.80 1.63 17.29
CA ALA A 10 11.17 2.62 18.30
C ALA A 10 9.97 3.10 19.12
N ASN A 11 8.80 3.27 18.50
CA ASN A 11 7.57 3.66 19.19
C ASN A 11 6.80 2.47 19.81
N ARG A 12 7.33 1.24 19.72
CA ARG A 12 6.73 -0.01 20.22
C ARG A 12 5.42 -0.43 19.55
N THR A 13 5.18 0.00 18.30
CA THR A 13 4.06 -0.49 17.49
C THR A 13 4.34 -1.90 16.94
N LEU A 14 5.59 -2.18 16.55
CA LEU A 14 6.00 -3.49 16.05
C LEU A 14 7.08 -4.11 16.94
N ALA A 15 6.99 -5.43 17.12
CA ALA A 15 8.15 -6.19 17.57
C ALA A 15 9.19 -6.29 16.42
N PRO A 16 10.51 -6.33 16.70
CA PRO A 16 11.53 -6.42 15.66
C PRO A 16 11.33 -7.56 14.66
N GLY A 17 10.87 -8.73 15.13
CA GLY A 17 10.57 -9.87 14.25
C GLY A 17 9.40 -9.63 13.28
N MET A 18 8.40 -8.83 13.68
CA MET A 18 7.29 -8.46 12.78
C MET A 18 7.77 -7.50 11.69
N ALA A 19 8.63 -6.55 12.05
CA ALA A 19 9.25 -5.65 11.08
C ALA A 19 10.12 -6.41 10.08
N ALA A 20 10.95 -7.35 10.56
CA ALA A 20 11.78 -8.19 9.68
C ALA A 20 10.93 -9.04 8.73
N LEU A 21 9.80 -9.59 9.19
CA LEU A 21 8.86 -10.32 8.33
C LEU A 21 8.27 -9.43 7.23
N LEU A 22 7.87 -8.20 7.57
CA LEU A 22 7.32 -7.25 6.60
C LEU A 22 8.37 -6.82 5.58
N ALA A 23 9.60 -6.54 6.02
CA ALA A 23 10.72 -6.22 5.14
C ALA A 23 11.00 -7.36 4.15
N ALA A 24 11.10 -8.60 4.64
CA ALA A 24 11.31 -9.77 3.79
C ALA A 24 10.15 -9.99 2.80
N ALA A 25 8.90 -9.82 3.25
CA ALA A 25 7.75 -9.92 2.36
C ALA A 25 7.78 -8.87 1.24
N VAL A 26 8.28 -7.67 1.53
CA VAL A 26 8.42 -6.60 0.54
C VAL A 26 9.61 -6.86 -0.41
N GLU A 27 10.74 -7.31 0.11
CA GLU A 27 11.89 -7.71 -0.70
C GLU A 27 11.52 -8.84 -1.68
N GLU A 28 10.76 -9.84 -1.22
CA GLU A 28 10.27 -10.96 -2.02
C GLU A 28 9.07 -10.63 -2.93
N ARG A 29 8.64 -9.37 -3.01
CA ARG A 29 7.49 -8.92 -3.83
C ARG A 29 6.18 -9.63 -3.50
N ARG A 30 5.94 -9.95 -2.23
CA ARG A 30 4.69 -10.56 -1.77
C ARG A 30 3.57 -9.51 -1.71
N SER A 31 2.35 -9.94 -2.01
CA SER A 31 1.15 -9.12 -1.80
C SER A 31 0.87 -8.95 -0.31
N LEU A 32 0.59 -7.71 0.13
CA LEU A 32 0.26 -7.38 1.50
C LEU A 32 -1.16 -6.82 1.58
N LEU A 33 -1.95 -7.31 2.55
CA LEU A 33 -3.25 -6.74 2.91
C LEU A 33 -3.24 -6.36 4.39
N VAL A 34 -3.40 -5.07 4.69
CA VAL A 34 -3.41 -4.56 6.07
C VAL A 34 -4.84 -4.32 6.53
N VAL A 35 -5.32 -5.14 7.47
CA VAL A 35 -6.69 -5.06 8.00
C VAL A 35 -6.64 -4.84 9.51
N ALA A 36 -7.44 -3.89 10.00
CA ALA A 36 -7.55 -3.57 11.41
C ALA A 36 -8.87 -2.84 11.71
N ILE A 37 -9.43 -3.15 12.86
CA ILE A 37 -10.54 -2.46 13.53
C ILE A 37 -10.01 -1.97 14.88
N PRO A 38 -10.30 -0.73 15.33
CA PRO A 38 -11.21 0.26 14.73
C PRO A 38 -10.59 1.10 13.61
N ARG A 39 -11.33 2.11 13.13
CA ARG A 39 -10.78 3.17 12.27
C ARG A 39 -9.59 3.86 12.97
N ASN A 40 -8.70 4.45 12.19
CA ASN A 40 -7.49 5.14 12.65
C ASN A 40 -6.46 4.26 13.39
N ALA A 41 -6.53 2.92 13.25
CA ALA A 41 -5.55 1.98 13.80
C ALA A 41 -4.15 2.00 13.12
N GLY A 42 -3.84 2.98 12.27
CA GLY A 42 -2.51 3.09 11.63
C GLY A 42 -2.27 2.17 10.42
N LYS A 43 -3.31 1.60 9.80
CA LYS A 43 -3.17 0.69 8.63
C LYS A 43 -2.33 1.28 7.50
N THR A 44 -2.69 2.48 7.04
CA THR A 44 -1.97 3.17 5.95
C THR A 44 -0.53 3.49 6.37
N THR A 45 -0.32 3.88 7.62
CA THR A 45 1.03 4.13 8.16
C THR A 45 1.90 2.87 8.11
N LEU A 46 1.38 1.72 8.55
CA LEU A 46 2.10 0.45 8.50
C LEU A 46 2.39 0.03 7.05
N MET A 47 1.39 0.14 6.17
CA MET A 47 1.53 -0.21 4.76
C MET A 47 2.61 0.65 4.08
N THR A 48 2.58 1.97 4.27
CA THR A 48 3.59 2.87 3.72
C THR A 48 4.98 2.57 4.29
N ALA A 49 5.09 2.37 5.61
CA ALA A 49 6.35 2.03 6.25
C ALA A 49 6.97 0.73 5.71
N ALA A 50 6.15 -0.30 5.46
CA ALA A 50 6.62 -1.53 4.82
C ALA A 50 7.11 -1.29 3.39
N PHE A 51 6.40 -0.48 2.60
CA PHE A 51 6.82 -0.18 1.23
C PHE A 51 8.14 0.58 1.16
N GLU A 52 8.57 1.28 2.21
CA GLU A 52 9.89 1.94 2.22
C GLU A 52 11.06 0.95 2.27
N GLU A 53 10.81 -0.33 2.56
CA GLU A 53 11.82 -1.40 2.49
C GLU A 53 12.00 -1.94 1.05
N ARG A 54 11.21 -1.46 0.08
CA ARG A 54 11.36 -1.88 -1.33
C ARG A 54 12.70 -1.36 -1.88
N PRO A 55 13.36 -2.09 -2.80
CA PRO A 55 14.49 -1.52 -3.52
C PRO A 55 14.07 -0.26 -4.31
N ASP A 56 14.87 0.80 -4.29
CA ASP A 56 14.55 2.10 -4.92
C ASP A 56 14.16 2.01 -6.40
N ALA A 57 14.72 1.03 -7.12
CA ALA A 57 14.44 0.79 -8.53
C ALA A 57 13.06 0.15 -8.79
N VAL A 58 12.35 -0.32 -7.74
CA VAL A 58 11.05 -0.97 -7.86
C VAL A 58 9.94 0.08 -7.70
N PRO A 59 9.17 0.38 -8.77
CA PRO A 59 8.15 1.41 -8.72
C PRO A 59 6.97 1.01 -7.84
N LEU A 60 6.33 2.02 -7.23
CA LEU A 60 5.10 1.90 -6.46
C LEU A 60 3.99 2.70 -7.15
N HIS A 61 3.04 2.02 -7.77
CA HIS A 61 1.91 2.61 -8.48
C HIS A 61 0.73 2.72 -7.54
N MET A 62 0.43 3.93 -7.09
CA MET A 62 -0.72 4.16 -6.22
C MET A 62 -1.98 4.26 -7.05
N LEU A 63 -2.86 3.28 -6.95
CA LEU A 63 -4.14 3.23 -7.62
C LEU A 63 -5.14 4.23 -7.03
N GLY A 64 -6.14 4.61 -7.82
CA GLY A 64 -7.22 5.48 -7.36
C GLY A 64 -7.94 6.21 -8.48
N ARG A 65 -9.15 6.69 -8.19
CA ARG A 65 -9.99 7.47 -9.12
C ARG A 65 -9.38 8.79 -9.55
N ARG A 66 -8.43 9.33 -8.77
CA ARG A 66 -7.68 10.55 -9.15
C ARG A 66 -6.94 10.43 -10.49
N HIS A 67 -6.70 9.21 -10.96
CA HIS A 67 -6.04 8.93 -12.24
C HIS A 67 -7.04 8.70 -13.39
N GLY A 68 -8.31 9.06 -13.21
CA GLY A 68 -9.35 8.87 -14.21
C GLY A 68 -9.60 7.40 -14.52
N GLU A 69 -9.89 7.09 -15.78
CA GLU A 69 -10.25 5.73 -16.23
C GLU A 69 -9.10 4.72 -16.10
N SER A 70 -7.84 5.18 -16.16
CA SER A 70 -6.68 4.29 -15.98
C SER A 70 -6.56 3.72 -14.56
N LEU A 71 -7.18 4.41 -13.58
CA LEU A 71 -7.03 4.14 -12.14
C LEU A 71 -5.57 4.15 -11.64
N GLY A 72 -4.60 4.59 -12.45
CA GLY A 72 -3.17 4.52 -12.15
C GLY A 72 -2.55 3.14 -12.40
N ILE A 73 -3.25 2.25 -13.11
CA ILE A 73 -2.73 0.95 -13.53
C ILE A 73 -1.67 1.21 -14.61
N PRO A 74 -0.44 0.66 -14.49
CA PRO A 74 0.60 0.82 -15.48
C PRO A 74 0.22 0.23 -16.84
N GLU A 75 0.66 0.87 -17.93
CA GLU A 75 0.52 0.34 -19.28
C GLU A 75 1.36 -0.92 -19.49
N GLU A 76 1.02 -1.68 -20.53
CA GLU A 76 1.78 -2.86 -20.93
C GLU A 76 3.24 -2.47 -21.27
N GLY A 77 4.20 -3.22 -20.73
CA GLY A 77 5.64 -2.93 -20.89
C GLY A 77 6.24 -2.00 -19.83
N ALA A 78 5.44 -1.46 -18.90
CA ALA A 78 5.97 -0.74 -17.75
C ALA A 78 6.85 -1.65 -16.85
N PRO A 79 7.86 -1.10 -16.15
CA PRO A 79 8.68 -1.89 -15.24
C PRO A 79 7.84 -2.57 -14.16
N PRO A 80 8.14 -3.84 -13.79
CA PRO A 80 7.39 -4.55 -12.79
C PRO A 80 7.56 -3.89 -11.41
N GLY A 81 6.46 -3.65 -10.73
CA GLY A 81 6.44 -2.99 -9.43
C GLY A 81 5.21 -3.31 -8.61
N TYR A 82 5.03 -2.54 -7.55
CA TYR A 82 3.89 -2.68 -6.64
C TYR A 82 2.69 -1.89 -7.12
N LEU A 83 1.51 -2.48 -6.95
CA LEU A 83 0.24 -1.76 -7.01
C LEU A 83 -0.24 -1.53 -5.58
N SER A 84 -0.46 -0.27 -5.21
CA SER A 84 -0.94 0.10 -3.88
C SER A 84 -2.31 0.75 -3.96
N MET A 85 -3.22 0.34 -3.09
CA MET A 85 -4.57 0.88 -2.98
C MET A 85 -4.92 1.05 -1.50
N SER A 86 -5.66 2.10 -1.18
CA SER A 86 -6.03 2.40 0.21
C SER A 86 -7.22 1.57 0.70
N GLU A 87 -8.34 1.60 -0.03
CA GLU A 87 -9.57 0.91 0.38
C GLU A 87 -10.47 0.64 -0.83
N ILE A 88 -11.18 -0.50 -0.81
CA ILE A 88 -12.33 -0.78 -1.68
C ILE A 88 -13.58 -0.56 -0.81
N ALA A 89 -14.32 0.53 -1.03
CA ALA A 89 -15.49 0.82 -0.21
C ALA A 89 -16.53 1.70 -0.93
N PRO A 90 -17.84 1.47 -0.68
CA PRO A 90 -18.94 2.16 -1.35
C PRO A 90 -18.97 3.67 -1.22
N LYS A 91 -18.38 4.17 -0.14
CA LYS A 91 -18.37 5.59 0.16
C LYS A 91 -17.09 6.20 -0.43
N PRO A 92 -17.17 7.14 -1.37
CA PRO A 92 -16.01 7.83 -1.92
C PRO A 92 -15.51 8.87 -0.90
N VAL A 93 -14.96 8.39 0.22
CA VAL A 93 -14.43 9.26 1.28
C VAL A 93 -13.18 10.00 0.77
N THR A 94 -12.42 9.37 -0.13
CA THR A 94 -11.26 9.97 -0.82
C THR A 94 -11.16 9.47 -2.25
N ASP A 95 -10.42 10.19 -3.10
CA ASP A 95 -10.16 9.78 -4.50
C ASP A 95 -9.21 8.57 -4.63
N SER A 96 -8.70 8.05 -3.50
CA SER A 96 -7.91 6.82 -3.46
C SER A 96 -8.76 5.56 -3.29
N TYR A 97 -10.06 5.70 -3.02
CA TYR A 97 -10.95 4.57 -2.81
C TYR A 97 -11.48 4.08 -4.16
N LEU A 98 -11.39 2.77 -4.38
CA LEU A 98 -11.94 2.15 -5.59
C LEU A 98 -13.34 1.62 -5.29
N TRP A 99 -14.35 2.29 -5.85
CA TRP A 99 -15.73 1.83 -5.88
C TRP A 99 -16.51 2.54 -6.98
N GLY A 100 -17.40 1.82 -7.65
CA GLY A 100 -18.15 2.34 -8.78
C GLY A 100 -18.94 1.25 -9.50
N ALA A 101 -19.41 1.56 -10.71
CA ALA A 101 -20.07 0.59 -11.58
C ALA A 101 -19.08 -0.50 -12.00
N ASP A 102 -19.60 -1.71 -12.24
CA ASP A 102 -18.81 -2.83 -12.75
C ASP A 102 -18.05 -2.45 -14.02
N VAL A 103 -16.78 -2.84 -14.10
CA VAL A 103 -16.03 -2.80 -15.36
C VAL A 103 -16.64 -3.86 -16.27
N ARG A 104 -17.42 -3.43 -17.27
CA ARG A 104 -17.98 -4.32 -18.29
C ARG A 104 -16.94 -4.47 -19.40
N ARG A 105 -16.68 -5.73 -19.77
CA ARG A 105 -15.77 -6.11 -20.86
C ARG A 105 -16.41 -5.89 -22.22
#